data_AF-A0A951CZZ3-F1
#
_entry.id   AF-A0A951CZZ3-F1
#
_cell.length_a   1.000
_cell.length_b   1.000
_cell.length_c   1.000
_cell.angle_alpha   90.00
_cell.angle_beta   90.00
_cell.angle_gamma   90.00
#
_symmetry.space_group_name_H-M   'P 1'
#
loop_
_entity.id
_entity.type
_entity.pdbx_description
1 polymer ?
#
loop_
_entity_poly.entity_id
_entity_poly.type
_entity_poly.pdbx_seq_one_letter_code
_entity_poly.pdbx_strand_id
1 'polypeptide(L)'
;MVTPVRIESATTWIGRRELDYRAGDGIEVRLLWNPKTNGVSVWVAEREGSTFEFEVPPGDALEAFHHPYAYAAGIPLSIGFAA
;
A
#
# COMPACT_ATOMS: atom_id res chain seq x y z
N MET A 1 22.71 -9.22 22.29
CA MET A 1 21.28 -9.24 22.65
C MET A 1 20.55 -8.64 21.46
N VAL A 2 19.96 -9.44 20.59
CA VAL A 2 19.18 -8.95 19.44
C VAL A 2 17.77 -9.45 19.62
N THR A 3 16.83 -8.53 19.79
CA THR A 3 15.40 -8.86 19.84
C THR A 3 14.89 -9.01 18.41
N PRO A 4 14.26 -10.13 18.04
CA PRO A 4 13.64 -10.26 16.72
C PRO A 4 12.42 -9.34 16.64
N VAL A 5 12.33 -8.53 15.57
CA VAL A 5 11.11 -7.79 15.24
C VAL A 5 10.10 -8.79 14.66
N ARG A 6 9.04 -9.04 15.41
CA ARG A 6 7.93 -9.89 14.99
C ARG A 6 6.92 -8.99 14.27
N ILE A 7 6.80 -9.15 12.96
CA ILE A 7 5.77 -8.48 12.18
C ILE A 7 4.47 -9.25 12.40
N GLU A 8 3.61 -8.76 13.30
CA GLU A 8 2.27 -9.30 13.52
C GLU A 8 1.22 -8.35 12.93
N SER A 9 0.38 -8.94 12.10
CA SER A 9 -0.54 -8.42 11.09
C SER A 9 -1.65 -7.44 11.53
N ALA A 10 -1.38 -6.46 12.40
CA ALA A 10 -2.37 -5.41 12.74
C ALA A 10 -1.79 -4.01 13.07
N THR A 11 -0.47 -3.86 13.24
CA THR A 11 0.11 -2.55 13.65
C THR A 11 0.19 -1.53 12.52
N THR A 12 0.11 -1.94 11.25
CA THR A 12 0.26 -1.00 10.13
C THR A 12 -0.91 0.00 10.03
N TRP A 13 -2.05 -0.25 10.70
CA TRP A 13 -3.17 0.71 10.74
C TRP A 13 -3.04 1.77 11.83
N ILE A 14 -2.37 1.48 12.95
CA ILE A 14 -2.16 2.44 14.04
C ILE A 14 -0.98 3.37 13.72
N GLY A 15 -1.28 4.37 12.89
CA GLY A 15 -0.36 5.45 12.58
C GLY A 15 -0.41 5.90 11.14
N ARG A 16 -1.01 5.14 10.21
CA ARG A 16 -1.22 5.59 8.83
C ARG A 16 -2.59 6.23 8.69
N ARG A 17 -2.64 7.35 7.97
CA ARG A 17 -3.85 8.09 7.66
C ARG A 17 -4.28 7.74 6.24
N GLU A 18 -5.54 7.37 6.07
CA GLU A 18 -6.15 7.28 4.74
C GLU A 18 -6.34 8.70 4.17
N LEU A 19 -5.84 8.90 2.95
CA LEU A 19 -5.96 10.14 2.20
C LEU A 19 -7.13 10.10 1.23
N ASP A 20 -7.36 8.95 0.59
CA ASP A 20 -8.45 8.76 -0.36
C ASP A 20 -8.80 7.27 -0.48
N TYR A 21 -10.02 6.99 -0.94
CA TYR A 21 -10.55 5.65 -1.16
C TYR A 21 -11.40 5.61 -2.42
N ARG A 22 -11.27 4.51 -3.18
CA ARG A 22 -12.20 4.19 -4.26
C ARG A 22 -12.49 2.70 -4.31
N ALA A 23 -13.68 2.37 -4.78
CA ALA A 23 -14.04 1.02 -5.18
C ALA A 23 -14.68 1.07 -6.57
N GLY A 24 -14.27 0.14 -7.44
CA GLY A 24 -14.67 0.11 -8.84
C GLY A 24 -13.93 -0.99 -9.59
N ASP A 25 -14.44 -1.41 -10.73
CA ASP A 25 -13.76 -2.37 -11.63
C ASP A 25 -13.31 -3.70 -10.97
N GLY A 26 -13.98 -4.10 -9.88
CA GLY A 26 -13.65 -5.33 -9.15
C GLY A 26 -12.56 -5.19 -8.08
N ILE A 27 -12.05 -3.98 -7.85
CA ILE A 27 -11.03 -3.68 -6.85
C ILE A 27 -11.44 -2.57 -5.90
N GLU A 28 -10.83 -2.56 -4.72
CA GLU A 28 -10.80 -1.47 -3.76
C GLU A 28 -9.38 -0.92 -3.72
N VAL A 29 -9.24 0.40 -3.70
CA VAL A 29 -7.94 1.07 -3.62
C VAL A 29 -7.99 2.10 -2.52
N ARG A 30 -6.96 2.11 -1.67
CA ARG A 30 -6.76 3.08 -0.59
C ARG A 30 -5.43 3.78 -0.80
N LEU A 31 -5.44 5.12 -0.70
CA LEU A 31 -4.24 5.91 -0.62
C LEU A 31 -3.92 6.16 0.85
N LEU A 32 -2.77 5.70 1.31
CA LEU A 32 -2.35 5.76 2.71
C LEU A 32 -1.12 6.65 2.87
N TRP A 33 -1.10 7.46 3.91
CA TRP A 33 0.04 8.29 4.28
C TRP A 33 0.53 7.95 5.68
N ASN A 34 1.83 7.82 5.85
CA ASN A 34 2.48 7.65 7.13
C ASN A 34 3.08 8.99 7.60
N PRO A 35 2.50 9.65 8.62
CA PRO A 35 2.99 10.93 9.14
C PRO A 35 4.37 10.83 9.80
N LYS A 36 4.81 9.64 10.23
CA LYS A 36 6.13 9.47 10.87
C LYS A 36 7.27 9.48 9.87
N THR A 37 7.06 8.87 8.71
CA THR A 37 8.08 8.74 7.65
C THR A 37 7.84 9.69 6.49
N ASN A 38 6.67 10.35 6.47
CA ASN A 38 6.12 11.07 5.33
C ASN A 38 5.98 10.22 4.06
N GLY A 39 5.92 8.89 4.21
CA GLY A 39 5.74 7.94 3.10
C GLY A 39 4.28 7.84 2.66
N VAL A 40 4.06 7.60 1.37
CA VAL A 40 2.74 7.37 0.78
C VAL A 40 2.72 5.97 0.18
N SER A 41 1.65 5.21 0.43
CA SER A 41 1.47 3.89 -0.16
C SER A 41 0.08 3.71 -0.74
N VAL A 42 0.01 2.89 -1.79
CA VAL A 42 -1.25 2.49 -2.42
C VAL A 42 -1.53 1.05 -1.99
N TRP A 43 -2.66 0.84 -1.33
CA TRP A 43 -3.16 -0.48 -0.97
C TRP A 43 -4.30 -0.86 -1.91
N VAL A 44 -4.24 -2.06 -2.46
CA VAL A 44 -5.23 -2.59 -3.41
C VAL A 44 -5.77 -3.90 -2.86
N ALA A 45 -7.09 -4.06 -2.90
CA ALA A 45 -7.75 -5.34 -2.70
C ALA A 45 -8.63 -5.69 -3.89
N GLU A 46 -8.54 -6.93 -4.32
CA GLU A 46 -9.45 -7.53 -5.30
C GLU A 46 -10.61 -8.20 -4.59
N ARG A 47 -11.76 -8.27 -5.27
CA ARG A 47 -12.94 -8.99 -4.76
C ARG A 47 -12.67 -10.47 -4.47
N GLU A 48 -11.71 -11.09 -5.18
CA GLU A 48 -11.31 -12.48 -4.98
C GLU A 48 -10.50 -12.70 -3.68
N GLY A 49 -10.17 -11.62 -2.96
CA GLY A 49 -9.47 -11.66 -1.67
C GLY A 49 -7.97 -11.45 -1.76
N SER A 50 -7.43 -11.29 -2.97
CA SER A 50 -6.02 -10.90 -3.19
C SER A 50 -5.83 -9.45 -2.78
N THR A 51 -4.79 -9.16 -2.00
CA THR A 51 -4.45 -7.78 -1.60
C THR A 51 -2.95 -7.55 -1.74
N PHE A 52 -2.56 -6.33 -2.11
CA PHE A 52 -1.16 -5.92 -2.15
C PHE A 52 -1.03 -4.43 -1.86
N GLU A 53 0.18 -4.03 -1.44
CA GLU A 53 0.50 -2.64 -1.12
C GLU A 53 1.90 -2.31 -1.65
N PHE A 54 2.08 -1.08 -2.12
CA PHE A 54 3.39 -0.59 -2.54
C PHE A 54 3.58 0.88 -2.16
N GLU A 55 4.80 1.26 -1.80
CA GLU A 55 5.17 2.65 -1.54
C GLU A 55 5.34 3.40 -2.87
N VAL A 56 4.91 4.66 -2.87
CA VAL A 56 4.93 5.53 -4.04
C VAL A 56 5.58 6.87 -3.68
N PRO A 57 6.38 7.47 -4.57
CA PRO A 57 6.78 8.85 -4.43
C PRO A 57 5.54 9.75 -4.29
N PRO A 58 5.54 10.75 -3.39
CA PRO A 58 4.37 11.62 -3.19
C PRO A 58 3.89 12.34 -4.45
N GLY A 59 4.79 12.62 -5.41
CA GLY A 59 4.45 13.26 -6.69
C GLY A 59 3.64 12.36 -7.64
N ASP A 60 3.79 11.04 -7.53
CA ASP A 60 3.12 10.06 -8.39
C ASP A 60 1.91 9.42 -7.71
N ALA A 61 1.69 9.71 -6.43
CA ALA A 61 0.73 9.04 -5.57
C ALA A 61 -0.69 9.00 -6.15
N LEU A 62 -1.13 10.10 -6.77
CA LEU A 62 -2.47 10.19 -7.35
C LEU A 62 -2.58 9.38 -8.65
N GLU A 63 -1.54 9.36 -9.48
CA GLU A 63 -1.50 8.55 -10.69
C GLU A 63 -1.49 7.05 -10.34
N ALA A 64 -0.64 6.66 -9.39
CA ALA A 64 -0.59 5.30 -8.86
C ALA A 64 -1.91 4.87 -8.20
N PHE A 65 -2.57 5.78 -7.48
CA PHE A 65 -3.90 5.54 -6.93
C PHE A 65 -4.93 5.29 -8.04
N HIS A 66 -4.88 6.05 -9.15
CA HIS A 66 -5.82 5.90 -10.26
C HIS A 66 -5.53 4.69 -11.15
N HIS A 67 -4.28 4.28 -11.29
CA HIS A 67 -3.87 3.19 -12.18
C HIS A 67 -2.86 2.24 -11.51
N PRO A 68 -3.26 1.55 -10.41
CA PRO A 68 -2.32 0.81 -9.57
C PRO A 68 -1.58 -0.31 -10.31
N TYR A 69 -2.27 -1.04 -11.19
CA TYR A 69 -1.63 -2.11 -11.97
C TYR A 69 -0.70 -1.59 -13.05
N ALA A 70 -1.03 -0.47 -13.72
CA ALA A 70 -0.16 0.11 -14.74
C ALA A 70 1.11 0.70 -14.10
N TYR A 71 0.95 1.35 -12.95
CA TYR A 71 2.07 1.88 -12.18
C TYR A 71 2.97 0.75 -11.65
N ALA A 72 2.37 -0.27 -11.00
CA ALA A 72 3.11 -1.41 -10.45
C ALA A 72 3.85 -2.24 -11.51
N ALA A 73 3.33 -2.34 -12.73
CA ALA A 73 4.00 -3.03 -13.84
C ALA A 73 5.33 -2.38 -14.24
N GLY A 74 5.51 -1.09 -13.94
CA GLY A 74 6.75 -0.34 -14.17
C GLY A 74 7.76 -0.42 -13.01
N ILE A 75 7.36 -0.96 -11.86
CA ILE A 75 8.23 -1.08 -10.69
C ILE A 75 8.95 -2.44 -10.73
N PRO A 76 10.30 -2.50 -10.68
CA PRO A 76 10.98 -3.76 -10.42
C PRO A 76 10.56 -4.25 -9.02
N LEU A 77 9.74 -5.30 -8.98
CA LEU A 77 9.06 -5.76 -7.77
C LEU A 77 10.08 -6.22 -6.70
N SER A 78 10.36 -5.37 -5.71
CA SER A 78 10.89 -5.81 -4.42
C SER A 78 9.71 -6.32 -3.59
N ILE A 79 9.32 -7.56 -3.88
CA ILE A 79 8.23 -8.28 -3.18
C ILE A 79 8.58 -8.48 -1.71
N GLY A 80 8.02 -7.64 -0.84
CA GLY A 80 7.92 -7.87 0.60
C GLY A 80 6.63 -8.60 0.91
N PHE A 81 6.68 -9.93 1.07
CA PHE A 81 5.54 -10.71 1.52
C PHE A 81 5.52 -10.79 3.06
N ALA A 82 4.39 -10.38 3.66
CA ALA A 82 4.00 -10.87 4.96
C ALA A 82 3.43 -12.29 4.77
N ALA A 83 4.14 -13.28 5.30
CA ALA A 83 3.67 -14.66 5.47
C ALA A 83 3.39 -14.92 6.95
#